data_AF-A0A2I0DBT5-F1
#
_entry.id   AF-A0A2I0DBT5-F1
#
_cell.length_a   1.000
_cell.length_b   1.000
_cell.length_c   1.000
_cell.angle_alpha   90.00
_cell.angle_beta   90.00
_cell.angle_gamma   90.00
#
_symmetry.space_group_name_H-M   'P 1'
#
loop_
_entity.id
_entity.type
_entity.pdbx_description
1 polymer ?
#
loop_
_entity_poly.entity_id
_entity_poly.type
_entity_poly.pdbx_seq_one_letter_code
_entity_poly.pdbx_strand_id
1 'polypeptide(L)'
;MTVKNFLKSELKNIGIKLEIKTNGRGGVDFKIEDNQLYVQSINLDTTQRSLKIAKQDLGELRDKLFVVLVLIIDAAPKVVYLIPSKHLSQSDNIFIKTK
;
A
#
# COMPACT_ATOMS: atom_id res chain seq x y z
N MET A 1 -16.38 0.37 5.45
CA MET A 1 -15.57 -0.51 4.57
C MET A 1 -14.10 -0.33 4.95
N THR A 2 -13.32 -1.40 5.11
CA THR A 2 -11.87 -1.28 5.38
C THR A 2 -11.08 -1.09 4.10
N VAL A 3 -9.91 -0.45 4.16
CA VAL A 3 -9.01 -0.24 3.01
C VAL A 3 -8.63 -1.58 2.34
N LYS A 4 -8.38 -2.62 3.15
CA LYS A 4 -8.07 -3.97 2.66
C LYS A 4 -9.25 -4.59 1.89
N ASN A 5 -10.48 -4.40 2.36
CA ASN A 5 -11.68 -4.91 1.67
C ASN A 5 -11.94 -4.15 0.36
N PHE A 6 -11.72 -2.82 0.36
CA PHE A 6 -11.77 -2.00 -0.85
C PHE A 6 -10.78 -2.52 -1.91
N LEU A 7 -9.50 -2.64 -1.56
CA LEU A 7 -8.47 -3.15 -2.48
C LEU A 7 -8.80 -4.54 -3.01
N LYS A 8 -9.30 -5.44 -2.14
CA LYS A 8 -9.73 -6.78 -2.55
C LYS A 8 -10.86 -6.73 -3.56
N SER A 9 -11.81 -5.81 -3.42
CA SER A 9 -12.92 -5.62 -4.36
C SER A 9 -12.43 -5.04 -5.69
N GLU A 10 -11.66 -3.95 -5.67
CA GLU A 10 -11.14 -3.29 -6.87
C GLU A 10 -10.28 -4.22 -7.71
N LEU A 11 -9.35 -4.94 -7.08
CA LEU A 11 -8.47 -5.87 -7.78
C LEU A 11 -9.24 -7.08 -8.35
N LYS A 12 -10.25 -7.57 -7.63
CA LYS A 12 -11.13 -8.63 -8.15
C LYS A 12 -11.93 -8.15 -9.37
N ASN A 13 -12.40 -6.91 -9.37
CA ASN A 13 -13.17 -6.34 -10.49
C ASN A 13 -12.35 -6.28 -11.79
N ILE A 14 -11.02 -6.14 -11.69
CA ILE A 14 -10.10 -6.17 -12.84
C ILE A 14 -9.45 -7.55 -13.07
N GLY A 15 -9.97 -8.61 -12.42
CA GLY A 15 -9.52 -9.99 -12.64
C GLY A 15 -8.25 -10.41 -11.89
N ILE A 16 -7.74 -9.58 -10.97
CA ILE A 16 -6.53 -9.88 -10.20
C ILE A 16 -6.90 -10.61 -8.91
N LYS A 17 -6.31 -11.79 -8.70
CA LYS A 17 -6.53 -12.60 -7.50
C LYS A 17 -5.50 -12.27 -6.42
N LEU A 18 -5.98 -11.72 -5.30
CA LEU A 18 -5.16 -11.49 -4.11
C LEU A 18 -5.11 -12.72 -3.22
N GLU A 19 -3.91 -13.14 -2.87
CA GLU A 19 -3.67 -14.17 -1.86
C GLU A 19 -3.32 -13.51 -0.52
N ILE A 20 -4.04 -13.87 0.53
CA ILE A 20 -3.74 -13.41 1.90
C ILE A 20 -2.53 -14.20 2.38
N LYS A 21 -1.47 -13.50 2.79
CA LYS A 21 -0.31 -14.15 3.38
C LYS A 21 -0.66 -14.50 4.83
N THR A 22 -0.95 -15.77 5.11
CA THR A 22 -1.41 -16.24 6.43
C THR A 22 -0.29 -16.38 7.45
N ASN A 23 0.95 -16.57 7.02
CA ASN A 23 2.12 -16.68 7.91
C ASN A 23 3.36 -16.04 7.26
N GLY A 24 3.88 -14.96 7.86
CA GLY A 24 5.23 -14.47 7.57
C GLY A 24 5.41 -12.97 7.71
N ARG A 25 6.56 -12.60 8.31
CA ARG A 25 7.22 -11.28 8.47
C ARG A 25 6.30 -10.06 8.47
N GLY A 26 6.28 -9.33 9.59
CA GLY A 26 5.52 -8.10 9.75
C GLY A 26 5.74 -7.14 8.57
N GLY A 27 4.64 -6.74 7.92
CA GLY A 27 4.65 -5.75 6.83
C GLY A 27 4.34 -6.25 5.42
N VAL A 28 3.72 -7.42 5.23
CA VAL A 28 3.14 -7.79 3.91
C VAL A 28 1.71 -8.23 4.10
N ASP A 29 0.78 -7.57 3.44
CA ASP A 29 -0.66 -7.80 3.58
C ASP A 29 -1.21 -8.78 2.53
N PHE A 30 -0.67 -8.73 1.30
CA PHE A 30 -1.15 -9.56 0.20
C PHE A 30 -0.01 -10.04 -0.72
N LYS A 31 -0.32 -11.05 -1.53
CA LYS A 31 0.48 -11.47 -2.69
C LYS A 31 -0.35 -11.47 -3.97
N ILE A 32 0.31 -11.10 -5.06
CA ILE A 32 -0.16 -11.28 -6.44
C ILE A 32 0.96 -12.01 -7.17
N GLU A 33 0.75 -13.29 -7.48
CA GLU A 33 1.80 -14.16 -8.01
C GLU A 33 3.05 -14.10 -7.11
N ASP A 34 4.21 -13.72 -7.65
CA ASP A 34 5.45 -13.55 -6.89
C ASP A 34 5.58 -12.18 -6.22
N ASN A 35 4.69 -11.23 -6.52
CA ASN A 35 4.73 -9.87 -5.99
C ASN A 35 4.09 -9.79 -4.60
N GLN A 36 4.77 -9.11 -3.69
CA GLN A 36 4.32 -8.85 -2.33
C GLN A 36 3.80 -7.42 -2.23
N LEU A 37 2.65 -7.26 -1.60
CA LEU A 37 2.00 -5.97 -1.41
C LEU A 37 1.97 -5.61 0.07
N TYR A 38 2.53 -4.46 0.40
CA TYR A 38 2.38 -3.80 1.69
C TYR A 38 1.35 -2.68 1.58
N VAL A 39 0.24 -2.80 2.28
CA VAL A 39 -0.88 -1.89 2.17
C VAL A 39 -0.76 -0.80 3.21
N GLN A 40 -0.78 0.44 2.74
CA GLN A 40 -0.78 1.63 3.54
C GLN A 40 -1.92 2.55 3.13
N SER A 41 -2.37 3.39 4.06
CA SER A 41 -3.40 4.38 3.77
C SER A 41 -3.11 5.71 4.42
N ILE A 42 -3.51 6.78 3.75
CA ILE A 42 -3.45 8.14 4.28
C ILE A 42 -4.81 8.79 4.13
N ASN A 43 -5.25 9.45 5.20
CA ASN A 43 -6.51 10.17 5.21
C ASN A 43 -6.29 11.66 4.93
N LEU A 44 -6.65 12.09 3.71
CA LEU A 44 -6.49 13.46 3.25
C LEU A 44 -7.61 14.40 3.72
N ASP A 45 -8.68 13.85 4.30
CA ASP A 45 -9.71 14.63 5.00
C ASP A 45 -9.21 15.17 6.34
N THR A 46 -8.07 14.68 6.81
CA THR A 46 -7.40 15.16 8.01
C THR A 46 -6.17 16.01 7.65
N THR A 47 -5.44 16.49 8.66
CA THR A 47 -4.17 17.22 8.46
C THR A 47 -3.03 16.32 7.98
N GLN A 48 -3.24 15.00 7.87
CA GLN A 48 -2.22 14.06 7.43
C GLN A 48 -1.91 14.22 5.93
N ARG A 49 -0.70 14.69 5.61
CA ARG A 49 -0.21 14.88 4.23
C ARG A 49 1.05 14.08 3.90
N SER A 50 1.57 13.37 4.88
CA SER A 50 2.70 12.46 4.72
C SER A 50 2.49 11.15 5.46
N LEU A 51 3.20 10.13 4.99
CA LEU A 51 3.30 8.84 5.64
C LEU A 51 4.77 8.47 5.72
N LYS A 52 5.23 8.11 6.91
CA LYS A 52 6.54 7.52 7.12
C LYS A 52 6.40 6.00 7.12
N ILE A 53 7.18 5.34 6.27
CA ILE A 53 7.24 3.88 6.22
C ILE A 53 8.61 3.48 6.76
N ALA A 54 8.65 2.79 7.91
CA ALA A 54 9.91 2.32 8.42
C ALA A 54 10.45 1.21 7.51
N LYS A 55 11.70 1.32 7.05
CA LYS A 55 12.34 0.28 6.23
C LYS A 55 12.31 -1.09 6.90
N GLN A 56 12.27 -1.12 8.23
CA GLN A 56 12.18 -2.34 9.04
C GLN A 56 10.88 -3.12 8.74
N ASP A 57 9.79 -2.40 8.49
CA ASP A 57 8.47 -2.97 8.19
C ASP A 57 8.43 -3.56 6.78
N LEU A 58 9.16 -2.97 5.83
CA LEU A 58 9.34 -3.52 4.49
C LEU A 58 10.38 -4.64 4.46
N GLY A 59 11.37 -4.53 5.36
CA GLY A 59 12.53 -5.37 5.42
C GLY A 59 13.45 -5.24 4.21
N GLU A 60 13.97 -6.35 3.64
CA GLU A 60 14.73 -6.26 2.39
C GLU A 60 13.86 -5.70 1.25
N LEU A 61 14.28 -4.56 0.72
CA LEU A 61 13.69 -3.92 -0.45
C LEU A 61 14.02 -4.76 -1.69
N ARG A 62 13.19 -5.77 -1.96
CA ARG A 62 13.32 -6.68 -3.11
C ARG A 62 12.56 -6.13 -4.31
N ASP A 63 12.95 -6.55 -5.52
CA ASP A 63 12.26 -6.19 -6.78
C ASP A 63 10.77 -6.50 -6.79
N LYS A 64 10.35 -7.52 -6.03
CA LYS A 64 8.98 -8.01 -6.00
C LYS A 64 8.19 -7.50 -4.80
N LEU A 65 8.58 -6.39 -4.19
CA LEU A 65 7.84 -5.76 -3.09
C LEU A 65 7.29 -4.40 -3.54
N PHE A 66 6.00 -4.19 -3.34
CA PHE A 66 5.32 -2.94 -3.66
C PHE A 66 4.57 -2.41 -2.45
N VAL A 67 4.61 -1.09 -2.28
CA VAL A 67 3.74 -0.37 -1.36
C VAL A 67 2.48 0.03 -2.13
N VAL A 68 1.35 -0.42 -1.63
CA VAL A 68 0.02 -0.04 -2.11
C VAL A 68 -0.48 1.08 -1.20
N LEU A 69 -0.45 2.32 -1.70
CA LEU A 69 -0.91 3.49 -0.94
C LEU A 69 -2.33 3.86 -1.34
N VAL A 70 -3.25 3.79 -0.39
CA VAL A 70 -4.66 4.14 -0.58
C VAL A 70 -4.95 5.52 0.01
N LEU A 71 -5.53 6.41 -0.80
CA LEU A 71 -5.97 7.72 -0.36
C LEU A 71 -7.42 7.67 0.07
N ILE A 72 -7.68 8.10 1.30
CA ILE A 72 -9.04 8.32 1.81
C ILE A 72 -9.36 9.80 1.62
N ILE A 73 -10.45 10.06 0.89
CA ILE A 73 -10.99 11.38 0.55
C ILE A 73 -12.52 11.29 0.69
N ASP A 74 -13.13 12.28 1.32
CA ASP A 74 -14.56 12.30 1.68
C ASP A 74 -15.00 11.03 2.43
N ALA A 75 -14.20 10.63 3.43
CA ALA A 75 -14.37 9.44 4.26
C ALA A 75 -14.41 8.10 3.49
N ALA A 76 -13.98 8.09 2.23
CA ALA A 76 -13.97 6.90 1.38
C ALA A 76 -12.60 6.70 0.70
N PRO A 77 -12.14 5.45 0.52
CA PRO A 77 -10.97 5.18 -0.30
C PRO A 77 -11.30 5.50 -1.77
N LYS A 78 -10.50 6.36 -2.41
CA LYS A 78 -10.76 6.82 -3.80
C LYS A 78 -9.62 6.56 -4.77
N VAL A 79 -8.38 6.53 -4.27
CA VAL A 79 -7.18 6.43 -5.12
C VAL A 79 -6.26 5.36 -4.58
N VAL A 80 -5.65 4.59 -5.49
CA VAL A 80 -4.65 3.57 -5.19
C VAL A 80 -3.39 3.86 -5.98
N TYR A 81 -2.26 4.03 -5.29
CA TYR A 81 -0.94 4.08 -5.91
C TYR A 81 -0.20 2.77 -5.67
N LEU A 82 0.49 2.29 -6.69
CA LEU A 82 1.40 1.15 -6.60
C LEU A 82 2.83 1.67 -6.74
N ILE A 83 3.60 1.60 -5.66
CA ILE A 83 4.95 2.15 -5.57
C ILE A 83 5.94 0.98 -5.41
N PRO A 84 6.86 0.75 -6.35
CA PRO A 84 7.88 -0.27 -6.14
C PRO A 84 8.75 0.10 -4.94
N SER A 85 8.97 -0.84 -4.02
CA SER A 85 9.65 -0.54 -2.75
C SER A 85 11.08 -0.05 -2.94
N LYS A 86 11.71 -0.35 -4.09
CA LYS A 86 13.03 0.18 -4.45
C LYS A 86 13.07 1.72 -4.53
N HIS A 87 11.97 2.38 -4.86
CA HIS A 87 11.90 3.85 -4.83
C HIS A 87 12.00 4.41 -3.41
N LEU A 88 11.70 3.59 -2.39
CA LEU A 88 11.83 3.95 -0.97
C LEU A 88 13.24 3.66 -0.41
N SER A 89 14.18 3.21 -1.25
CA SER A 89 15.58 3.05 -0.83
C SER A 89 16.22 4.38 -0.43
N GLN A 90 15.85 5.46 -1.13
CA GLN A 90 16.39 6.81 -0.97
C GLN A 90 15.60 7.69 0.01
N SER A 91 14.36 7.31 0.37
CA SER A 91 13.50 8.08 1.29
C SER A 91 12.46 7.19 1.97
N ASP A 92 12.22 7.45 3.26
CA ASP A 92 11.22 6.76 4.09
C ASP A 92 9.87 7.48 4.12
N ASN A 93 9.81 8.68 3.52
CA ASN A 93 8.65 9.55 3.58
C ASN A 93 7.98 9.63 2.21
N ILE A 94 6.67 9.40 2.20
CA ILE A 94 5.81 9.68 1.05
C ILE A 94 5.06 10.98 1.36
N PHE A 95 5.16 11.96 0.46
CA PHE A 95 4.47 13.25 0.56
C PHE A 95 3.39 13.34 -0.51
N ILE A 96 2.20 13.79 -0.12
CA ILE A 96 1.09 14.02 -1.04
C ILE A 96 0.85 15.50 -1.19
N LYS A 97 1.09 15.99 -2.40
CA LYS A 97 0.78 17.36 -2.80
C LYS A 97 -0.45 17.35 -3.70
N THR A 98 -1.57 17.83 -3.17
CA THR A 98 -2.74 18.20 -3.99
C THR A 98 -2.54 19.64 -4.46
N LYS A 99 -2.80 19.92 -5.74
CA LYS A 99 -2.76 21.29 -6.28
C LYS A 99 -3.87 22.14 -5.69
#